data_AF-A0A1A8QZF4-F1
#
_entry.id   AF-A0A1A8QZF4-F1
#
_cell.length_a   1.000
_cell.length_b   1.000
_cell.length_c   1.000
_cell.angle_alpha   90.00
_cell.angle_beta   90.00
_cell.angle_gamma   90.00
#
_symmetry.space_group_name_H-M   'P 1'
#
loop_
_entity.id
_entity.type
_entity.pdbx_description
1 polymer ?
#
loop_
_entity_poly.entity_id
_entity_poly.type
_entity_poly.pdbx_seq_one_letter_code
_entity_poly.pdbx_strand_id
1 'polypeptide(L)'
;MSDRKRRAASSSSGKRPKLPSAPDREEGKEPAGWLLRAVQQQREDAKDQSFNRKRLRFISDTEKVTQGSEGILYWMLRDQRVQDNWALIHAQQLAAQENLPLHVCFCLVVPKSPLSTLRHYSFLLKGLEEVAKECKQLNIQFHLLRGAAGDLLPAFVSDRDFGAVVTDFSPLREHLQLLKDVQKKLKKDVPLMQVDAHNVVPCWEASPKLEYAARTIRGKITSRLPEFLTDFPAVEKHPHTAVRTAKPVDWDEALASLDVDRSVEEPQWAKPGTAAGMAMLESFIDVRLKLFNTHRNDPNSAALSQLSPWIRFGHLSAQRVALQVRRCGKNATESVASFIEELVVRRELTDNFCFYNENYDSVKGAYEWAQKTLKDHAKDKREYLYTREQLEQAQTHDKLWNAAQFFDPPNDEHQCRVGPPAVF
;
A
#
# COMPACT_ATOMS: atom_id res chain seq x y z
N MET A 1 -1.34 -11.61 69.65
CA MET A 1 -2.71 -12.01 69.26
C MET A 1 -3.29 -10.85 68.47
N SER A 2 -3.55 -10.88 67.18
CA SER A 2 -3.91 -11.97 66.27
C SER A 2 -3.38 -11.67 64.86
N ASP A 3 -2.55 -12.55 64.33
CA ASP A 3 -2.19 -12.62 62.91
C ASP A 3 -3.37 -13.14 62.09
N ARG A 4 -3.84 -12.37 61.11
CA ARG A 4 -4.72 -12.88 60.04
C ARG A 4 -3.96 -12.88 58.71
N LYS A 5 -3.24 -13.99 58.47
CA LYS A 5 -2.76 -14.40 57.15
C LYS A 5 -3.95 -14.56 56.20
N ARG A 6 -4.03 -13.73 55.15
CA ARG A 6 -4.86 -14.02 53.96
C ARG A 6 -4.10 -15.01 53.08
N ARG A 7 -4.62 -16.23 52.97
CA ARG A 7 -4.20 -17.24 52.00
C ARG A 7 -4.57 -16.77 50.59
N ALA A 8 -3.58 -16.68 49.69
CA ALA A 8 -3.82 -16.58 48.26
C ALA A 8 -4.29 -17.96 47.75
N ALA A 9 -5.44 -17.98 47.07
CA ALA A 9 -5.97 -19.16 46.43
C ALA A 9 -5.18 -19.47 45.15
N SER A 10 -4.88 -20.75 44.96
CA SER A 10 -4.18 -21.35 43.83
C SER A 10 -4.83 -21.02 42.48
N SER A 11 -3.97 -20.70 41.52
CA SER A 11 -4.27 -20.50 40.09
C SER A 11 -5.05 -21.67 39.48
N SER A 12 -6.28 -21.43 39.05
CA SER A 12 -6.94 -22.26 38.04
C SER A 12 -6.37 -21.88 36.67
N SER A 13 -5.90 -22.90 35.95
CA SER A 13 -5.44 -22.82 34.58
C SER A 13 -6.58 -22.38 33.65
N GLY A 14 -6.66 -21.07 33.37
CA GLY A 14 -7.54 -20.54 32.33
C GLY A 14 -7.05 -20.95 30.96
N LYS A 15 -7.84 -21.79 30.26
CA LYS A 15 -7.62 -22.11 28.84
C LYS A 15 -7.65 -20.80 28.04
N ARG A 16 -6.56 -20.53 27.31
CA ARG A 16 -6.47 -19.40 26.37
C ARG A 16 -7.43 -19.62 25.19
N PRO A 17 -8.09 -18.57 24.67
CA PRO A 17 -8.88 -18.69 23.44
C PRO A 17 -7.93 -18.96 22.27
N LYS A 18 -8.15 -20.08 21.57
CA LYS A 18 -7.52 -20.34 20.27
C LYS A 18 -7.99 -19.27 19.28
N LEU A 19 -7.09 -18.81 18.40
CA LEU A 19 -7.50 -18.24 17.12
C LEU A 19 -8.50 -19.23 16.49
N PRO A 20 -9.72 -18.80 16.12
CA PRO A 20 -10.64 -19.72 15.48
C PRO A 20 -10.00 -20.16 14.17
N SER A 21 -9.67 -21.45 14.08
CA SER A 21 -9.78 -22.17 12.83
C SER A 21 -11.15 -21.83 12.25
N ALA A 22 -11.21 -21.54 10.94
CA ALA A 22 -12.41 -21.12 10.23
C ALA A 22 -13.67 -21.73 10.88
N PRO A 23 -14.58 -20.92 11.46
CA PRO A 23 -15.73 -21.47 12.15
C PRO A 23 -16.51 -22.33 11.16
N ASP A 24 -17.02 -23.46 11.63
CA ASP A 24 -18.00 -24.24 10.88
C ASP A 24 -19.07 -23.30 10.35
N ARG A 25 -19.31 -23.42 9.04
CA ARG A 25 -20.09 -22.48 8.24
C ARG A 25 -21.47 -22.28 8.87
N GLU A 26 -21.76 -21.07 9.34
CA GLU A 26 -23.13 -20.64 9.58
C GLU A 26 -23.89 -20.67 8.25
N GLU A 27 -25.02 -21.38 8.23
CA GLU A 27 -25.92 -21.45 7.08
C GLU A 27 -26.39 -20.03 6.69
N GLY A 28 -26.07 -19.61 5.46
CA GLY A 28 -26.52 -18.33 4.88
C GLY A 28 -25.43 -17.35 4.45
N LYS A 29 -24.13 -17.63 4.68
CA LYS A 29 -23.03 -16.81 4.11
C LYS A 29 -22.66 -17.24 2.69
N GLU A 30 -22.41 -16.27 1.82
CA GLU A 30 -21.94 -16.52 0.45
C GLU A 30 -20.65 -17.35 0.45
N PRO A 31 -20.45 -18.26 -0.53
CA PRO A 31 -19.27 -19.13 -0.54
C PRO A 31 -17.98 -18.31 -0.71
N ALA A 32 -16.89 -18.78 -0.10
CA ALA A 32 -15.58 -18.14 -0.15
C ALA A 32 -15.18 -17.70 -1.57
N GLY A 33 -14.52 -16.54 -1.67
CA GLY A 33 -14.24 -15.88 -2.94
C GLY A 33 -15.47 -15.19 -3.55
N TRP A 34 -16.48 -14.88 -2.74
CA TRP A 34 -17.63 -14.10 -3.18
C TRP A 34 -17.22 -12.67 -3.57
N LEU A 35 -16.27 -12.09 -2.85
CA LEU A 35 -15.89 -10.71 -3.05
C LEU A 35 -15.23 -10.50 -4.41
N LEU A 36 -14.38 -11.44 -4.85
CA LEU A 36 -13.76 -11.39 -6.17
C LEU A 36 -14.81 -11.44 -7.28
N ARG A 37 -15.81 -12.31 -7.16
CA ARG A 37 -16.92 -12.41 -8.14
C ARG A 37 -17.76 -11.15 -8.17
N ALA A 38 -18.13 -10.62 -7.00
CA ALA A 38 -18.88 -9.38 -6.89
C ALA A 38 -18.10 -8.19 -7.49
N VAL A 39 -16.79 -8.11 -7.22
CA VAL A 39 -15.94 -7.04 -7.77
C VAL A 39 -15.75 -7.16 -9.27
N GLN A 40 -15.67 -8.38 -9.81
CA GLN A 40 -15.63 -8.59 -11.26
C GLN A 40 -16.90 -8.02 -11.93
N GLN A 41 -18.09 -8.37 -11.43
CA GLN A 41 -19.35 -7.82 -11.95
C GLN A 41 -19.40 -6.30 -11.84
N GLN A 42 -18.97 -5.74 -10.69
CA GLN A 42 -18.96 -4.28 -10.49
C GLN A 42 -18.04 -3.54 -11.46
N ARG A 43 -16.96 -4.18 -11.94
CA ARG A 43 -16.10 -3.59 -12.97
C ARG A 43 -16.75 -3.63 -14.35
N GLU A 44 -17.48 -4.68 -14.66
CA GLU A 44 -18.27 -4.80 -15.89
C GLU A 44 -19.40 -3.76 -15.93
N ASP A 45 -20.10 -3.59 -14.80
CA ASP A 45 -21.15 -2.58 -14.65
C ASP A 45 -20.59 -1.15 -14.77
N ALA A 46 -19.31 -0.96 -14.41
CA ALA A 46 -18.60 0.31 -14.47
C ALA A 46 -17.73 0.49 -15.72
N LYS A 47 -17.95 -0.29 -16.80
CA LYS A 47 -17.17 -0.18 -18.05
C LYS A 47 -17.15 1.22 -18.67
N ASP A 48 -18.24 1.96 -18.50
CA ASP A 48 -18.42 3.32 -19.03
C ASP A 48 -17.94 4.40 -18.04
N GLN A 49 -17.36 4.00 -16.90
CA GLN A 49 -16.80 4.92 -15.92
C GLN A 49 -15.64 5.70 -16.53
N SER A 50 -15.84 7.01 -16.67
CA SER A 50 -14.83 7.89 -17.22
C SER A 50 -13.67 8.13 -16.26
N PHE A 51 -12.48 8.30 -16.82
CA PHE A 51 -11.30 8.71 -16.08
C PHE A 51 -11.41 10.18 -15.67
N ASN A 52 -11.36 10.45 -14.36
CA ASN A 52 -11.34 11.82 -13.85
C ASN A 52 -9.93 12.42 -14.06
N ARG A 53 -9.82 13.39 -14.99
CA ARG A 53 -8.56 14.07 -15.32
C ARG A 53 -7.90 14.77 -14.14
N LYS A 54 -8.61 15.10 -13.06
CA LYS A 54 -7.99 15.67 -11.84
C LYS A 54 -7.06 14.69 -11.11
N ARG A 55 -7.14 13.39 -11.43
CA ARG A 55 -6.19 12.37 -10.95
C ARG A 55 -4.84 12.44 -11.65
N LEU A 56 -4.75 13.14 -12.78
CA LEU A 56 -3.58 13.22 -13.63
C LEU A 56 -2.92 14.61 -13.50
N ARG A 57 -1.58 14.62 -13.49
CA ARG A 57 -0.78 15.82 -13.73
C ARG A 57 0.33 15.53 -14.73
N PHE A 58 0.62 16.51 -15.58
CA PHE A 58 1.80 16.45 -16.44
C PHE A 58 3.03 16.91 -15.67
N ILE A 59 4.10 16.13 -15.78
CA ILE A 59 5.41 16.44 -15.21
C ILE A 59 6.30 17.08 -16.28
N SER A 60 6.15 16.69 -17.54
CA SER A 60 6.78 17.34 -18.70
C SER A 60 5.95 18.50 -19.24
N ASP A 61 6.58 19.39 -20.02
CA ASP A 61 5.88 20.48 -20.71
C ASP A 61 5.07 20.00 -21.93
N THR A 62 5.46 18.88 -22.53
CA THR A 62 4.68 18.24 -23.60
C THR A 62 3.58 17.37 -23.00
N GLU A 63 2.39 17.43 -23.59
CA GLU A 63 1.24 16.60 -23.22
C GLU A 63 0.87 15.59 -24.31
N LYS A 64 1.37 15.78 -25.53
CA LYS A 64 1.00 14.97 -26.70
C LYS A 64 1.91 13.75 -26.82
N VAL A 65 1.31 12.62 -27.16
CA VAL A 65 2.06 11.39 -27.46
C VAL A 65 2.96 11.61 -28.67
N THR A 66 4.22 11.16 -28.56
CA THR A 66 5.20 11.26 -29.64
C THR A 66 4.74 10.41 -30.83
N GLN A 67 4.70 11.02 -32.02
CA GLN A 67 4.27 10.37 -33.25
C GLN A 67 5.29 9.33 -33.72
N GLY A 68 4.81 8.25 -34.35
CA GLY A 68 5.66 7.15 -34.84
C GLY A 68 6.29 6.31 -33.73
N SER A 69 5.77 6.39 -32.51
CA SER A 69 6.20 5.58 -31.37
C SER A 69 5.74 4.12 -31.47
N GLU A 70 6.40 3.22 -30.73
CA GLU A 70 6.10 1.78 -30.72
C GLU A 70 5.24 1.32 -29.53
N GLY A 71 4.90 2.22 -28.59
CA GLY A 71 4.11 1.87 -27.43
C GLY A 71 3.94 3.00 -26.41
N ILE A 72 3.08 2.74 -25.42
CA ILE A 72 2.94 3.55 -24.20
C ILE A 72 3.50 2.77 -23.02
N LEU A 73 4.24 3.44 -22.13
CA LEU A 73 4.83 2.83 -20.95
C LEU A 73 4.13 3.30 -19.66
N TYR A 74 3.60 2.37 -18.87
CA TYR A 74 3.33 2.59 -17.46
C TYR A 74 4.56 2.19 -16.63
N TRP A 75 5.23 3.18 -16.05
CA TRP A 75 6.20 2.99 -14.99
C TRP A 75 5.47 2.77 -13.66
N MET A 76 5.33 1.50 -13.29
CA MET A 76 4.74 1.08 -12.02
C MET A 76 5.75 1.26 -10.88
N LEU A 77 5.31 1.83 -9.77
CA LEU A 77 6.14 2.08 -8.61
C LEU A 77 5.42 1.73 -7.30
N ARG A 78 4.43 2.51 -6.89
CA ARG A 78 3.70 2.34 -5.62
C ARG A 78 2.51 1.39 -5.76
N ASP A 79 1.82 1.39 -6.90
CA ASP A 79 0.53 0.71 -7.07
C ASP A 79 0.68 -0.61 -7.82
N GLN A 80 1.21 -1.63 -7.13
CA GLN A 80 1.59 -2.92 -7.72
C GLN A 80 0.41 -3.88 -7.86
N ARG A 81 -0.53 -3.50 -8.74
CA ARG A 81 -1.72 -4.28 -9.15
C ARG A 81 -2.16 -3.86 -10.54
N VAL A 82 -2.82 -4.77 -11.25
CA VAL A 82 -3.40 -4.49 -12.57
C VAL A 82 -4.77 -3.82 -12.41
N GLN A 83 -5.69 -4.47 -11.71
CA GLN A 83 -7.05 -3.96 -11.54
C GLN A 83 -7.16 -2.89 -10.46
N ASP A 84 -8.18 -2.04 -10.55
CA ASP A 84 -8.43 -0.93 -9.64
C ASP A 84 -7.20 0.00 -9.48
N ASN A 85 -6.46 0.20 -10.58
CA ASN A 85 -5.27 1.03 -10.68
C ASN A 85 -5.52 2.16 -11.70
N TRP A 86 -5.78 3.37 -11.21
CA TRP A 86 -6.06 4.52 -12.08
C TRP A 86 -4.90 4.89 -13.01
N ALA A 87 -3.65 4.61 -12.64
CA ALA A 87 -2.50 4.87 -13.49
C ALA A 87 -2.46 3.89 -14.67
N LEU A 88 -2.68 2.60 -14.43
CA LEU A 88 -2.73 1.61 -15.50
C LEU A 88 -3.98 1.76 -16.38
N ILE A 89 -5.14 2.06 -15.80
CA ILE A 89 -6.38 2.36 -16.54
C ILE A 89 -6.12 3.54 -17.49
N HIS A 90 -5.51 4.62 -17.00
CA HIS A 90 -5.17 5.76 -17.84
C HIS A 90 -4.18 5.41 -18.95
N ALA A 91 -3.13 4.65 -18.62
CA ALA A 91 -2.13 4.22 -19.60
C ALA A 91 -2.74 3.34 -20.71
N GLN A 92 -3.67 2.43 -20.36
CA GLN A 92 -4.39 1.61 -21.34
C GLN A 92 -5.30 2.45 -22.23
N GLN A 93 -6.05 3.38 -21.66
CA GLN A 93 -6.91 4.29 -22.43
C GLN A 93 -6.10 5.14 -23.41
N LEU A 94 -4.95 5.67 -22.97
CA LEU A 94 -4.04 6.44 -23.81
C LEU A 94 -3.48 5.57 -24.95
N ALA A 95 -3.01 4.36 -24.64
CA ALA A 95 -2.46 3.44 -25.64
C ALA A 95 -3.51 3.03 -26.68
N ALA A 96 -4.75 2.75 -26.26
CA ALA A 96 -5.84 2.42 -27.16
C ALA A 96 -6.23 3.60 -28.07
N GLN A 97 -6.26 4.83 -27.54
CA GLN A 97 -6.54 6.04 -28.32
C GLN A 97 -5.51 6.28 -29.43
N GLU A 98 -4.24 5.97 -29.17
CA GLU A 98 -3.14 6.13 -30.12
C GLU A 98 -2.91 4.90 -31.01
N ASN A 99 -3.70 3.83 -30.84
CA ASN A 99 -3.52 2.53 -31.50
C ASN A 99 -2.16 1.87 -31.23
N LEU A 100 -1.61 2.08 -30.04
CA LEU A 100 -0.28 1.63 -29.63
C LEU A 100 -0.34 0.47 -28.63
N PRO A 101 0.65 -0.44 -28.62
CA PRO A 101 0.83 -1.44 -27.56
C PRO A 101 1.03 -0.80 -26.18
N LEU A 102 0.62 -1.53 -25.13
CA LEU A 102 0.82 -1.12 -23.73
C LEU A 102 1.92 -1.95 -23.06
N HIS A 103 2.83 -1.25 -22.39
CA HIS A 103 3.93 -1.82 -21.63
C HIS A 103 3.83 -1.35 -20.18
N VAL A 104 4.16 -2.24 -19.25
CA VAL A 104 4.33 -1.95 -17.82
C VAL A 104 5.78 -2.25 -17.48
N CYS A 105 6.45 -1.37 -16.75
CA CYS A 105 7.76 -1.66 -16.20
C CYS A 105 7.83 -1.38 -14.70
N PHE A 106 8.67 -2.15 -14.02
CA PHE A 106 9.05 -1.92 -12.63
C PHE A 106 10.57 -1.86 -12.54
N CYS A 107 11.10 -0.80 -11.92
CA CYS A 107 12.54 -0.65 -11.67
C CYS A 107 12.87 -1.14 -10.26
N LEU A 108 13.45 -2.35 -10.17
CA LEU A 108 13.84 -2.98 -8.93
C LEU A 108 15.16 -2.40 -8.44
N VAL A 109 15.11 -1.73 -7.29
CA VAL A 109 16.27 -1.23 -6.57
C VAL A 109 16.13 -1.58 -5.08
N VAL A 110 17.25 -1.98 -4.47
CA VAL A 110 17.36 -2.15 -3.03
C VAL A 110 18.11 -0.96 -2.46
N PRO A 111 17.45 -0.06 -1.70
CA PRO A 111 18.16 1.03 -1.05
C PRO A 111 19.02 0.45 0.07
N LYS A 112 20.16 1.09 0.33
CA LYS A 112 20.98 0.76 1.50
C LYS A 112 20.25 1.22 2.76
N SER A 113 19.53 0.31 3.39
CA SER A 113 18.70 0.58 4.56
C SER A 113 18.61 -0.65 5.45
N PRO A 114 18.59 -0.49 6.79
CA PRO A 114 18.25 -1.59 7.70
C PRO A 114 16.86 -2.18 7.45
N LEU A 115 15.98 -1.46 6.74
CA LEU A 115 14.63 -1.90 6.41
C LEU A 115 14.57 -2.73 5.13
N SER A 116 15.68 -2.84 4.39
CA SER A 116 15.81 -3.65 3.18
C SER A 116 15.96 -5.12 3.53
N THR A 117 14.86 -5.76 3.92
CA THR A 117 14.83 -7.14 4.40
C THR A 117 14.18 -8.09 3.39
N LEU A 118 14.48 -9.38 3.52
CA LEU A 118 13.86 -10.46 2.75
C LEU A 118 12.34 -10.42 2.87
N ARG A 119 11.80 -10.16 4.08
CA ARG A 119 10.38 -9.99 4.33
C ARG A 119 9.70 -9.02 3.36
N HIS A 120 10.28 -7.84 3.17
CA HIS A 120 9.69 -6.82 2.31
C HIS A 120 9.85 -7.15 0.83
N TYR A 121 11.04 -7.57 0.43
CA TYR A 121 11.34 -7.79 -0.99
C TYR A 121 10.73 -9.06 -1.56
N SER A 122 10.60 -10.11 -0.75
CA SER A 122 9.84 -11.30 -1.14
C SER A 122 8.35 -10.99 -1.32
N PHE A 123 7.76 -10.24 -0.39
CA PHE A 123 6.35 -9.83 -0.51
C PHE A 123 6.12 -8.99 -1.79
N LEU A 124 7.01 -8.03 -2.06
CA LEU A 124 7.00 -7.22 -3.29
C LEU A 124 7.11 -8.08 -4.56
N LEU A 125 8.14 -8.92 -4.65
CA LEU A 125 8.43 -9.67 -5.89
C LEU A 125 7.35 -10.71 -6.19
N LYS A 126 6.85 -11.43 -5.18
CA LYS A 126 5.75 -12.38 -5.35
C LYS A 126 4.45 -11.68 -5.76
N GLY A 127 4.23 -10.43 -5.33
CA GLY A 127 3.13 -9.61 -5.82
C GLY A 127 3.30 -9.19 -7.28
N LEU A 128 4.51 -8.78 -7.68
CA LEU A 128 4.81 -8.46 -9.08
C LEU A 128 4.73 -9.68 -10.02
N GLU A 129 5.00 -10.88 -9.52
CA GLU A 129 4.80 -12.12 -10.27
C GLU A 129 3.32 -12.30 -10.66
N GLU A 130 2.38 -11.99 -9.76
CA GLU A 130 0.94 -12.00 -10.04
C GLU A 130 0.59 -10.94 -11.09
N VAL A 131 1.12 -9.72 -10.97
CA VAL A 131 0.96 -8.64 -11.95
C VAL A 131 1.43 -9.08 -13.34
N ALA A 132 2.62 -9.66 -13.45
CA ALA A 132 3.18 -10.11 -14.72
C ALA A 132 2.32 -11.21 -15.39
N LYS A 133 1.76 -12.12 -14.59
CA LYS A 133 0.84 -13.17 -15.07
C LYS A 133 -0.44 -12.56 -15.64
N GLU A 134 -1.04 -11.60 -14.93
CA GLU A 134 -2.26 -10.93 -15.38
C GLU A 134 -2.00 -10.04 -16.61
N CYS A 135 -0.91 -9.27 -16.63
CA CYS A 135 -0.49 -8.49 -17.80
C CYS A 135 -0.39 -9.37 -19.06
N LYS A 136 0.23 -10.56 -18.95
CA LYS A 136 0.33 -11.52 -20.05
C LYS A 136 -1.03 -11.97 -20.58
N GLN A 137 -1.99 -12.26 -19.69
CA GLN A 137 -3.35 -12.64 -20.08
C GLN A 137 -4.08 -11.51 -20.83
N LEU A 138 -3.78 -10.26 -20.45
CA LEU A 138 -4.36 -9.05 -21.02
C LEU A 138 -3.60 -8.50 -22.23
N ASN A 139 -2.65 -9.23 -22.82
CA ASN A 139 -1.82 -8.75 -23.94
C ASN A 139 -1.02 -7.45 -23.61
N ILE A 140 -0.61 -7.30 -22.35
CA ILE A 140 0.20 -6.20 -21.86
C ILE A 140 1.60 -6.73 -21.54
N GLN A 141 2.64 -6.04 -22.01
CA GLN A 141 4.03 -6.46 -21.77
C GLN A 141 4.48 -6.02 -20.37
N PHE A 142 5.11 -6.91 -19.59
CA PHE A 142 5.66 -6.58 -18.27
C PHE A 142 7.20 -6.69 -18.27
N HIS A 143 7.88 -5.61 -17.88
CA HIS A 143 9.35 -5.52 -17.86
C HIS A 143 9.86 -5.32 -16.43
N LEU A 144 10.67 -6.24 -15.93
CA LEU A 144 11.43 -6.05 -14.69
C LEU A 144 12.82 -5.50 -15.03
N LEU A 145 13.08 -4.24 -14.68
CA LEU A 145 14.38 -3.59 -14.86
C LEU A 145 15.13 -3.61 -13.53
N ARG A 146 16.43 -3.96 -13.52
CA ARG A 146 17.25 -4.02 -12.30
C ARG A 146 18.16 -2.80 -12.21
N GLY A 147 17.82 -1.87 -11.31
CA GLY A 147 18.56 -0.62 -11.06
C GLY A 147 17.65 0.59 -10.88
N ALA A 148 18.25 1.77 -10.69
CA ALA A 148 17.53 3.01 -10.42
C ALA A 148 16.79 3.51 -11.68
N ALA A 149 15.52 3.90 -11.50
CA ALA A 149 14.68 4.37 -12.60
C ALA A 149 15.28 5.60 -13.32
N GLY A 150 15.89 6.53 -12.58
CA GLY A 150 16.55 7.70 -13.14
C GLY A 150 17.71 7.38 -14.10
N ASP A 151 18.29 6.19 -14.03
CA ASP A 151 19.40 5.79 -14.92
C ASP A 151 18.93 4.88 -16.06
N LEU A 152 17.99 3.97 -15.78
CA LEU A 152 17.55 2.96 -16.75
C LEU A 152 16.39 3.43 -17.62
N LEU A 153 15.41 4.13 -17.03
CA LEU A 153 14.13 4.40 -17.68
C LEU A 153 14.27 5.30 -18.92
N PRO A 154 15.08 6.39 -18.93
CA PRO A 154 15.25 7.21 -20.12
C PRO A 154 15.86 6.46 -21.31
N ALA A 155 16.85 5.60 -21.04
CA ALA A 155 17.48 4.76 -22.06
C ALA A 155 16.51 3.68 -22.55
N PHE A 156 15.77 3.05 -21.64
CA PHE A 156 14.74 2.06 -21.98
C PHE A 156 13.61 2.65 -22.83
N VAL A 157 13.16 3.86 -22.51
CA VAL A 157 12.15 4.60 -23.28
C VAL A 157 12.67 4.93 -24.68
N SER A 158 13.93 5.35 -24.77
CA SER A 158 14.56 5.68 -26.06
C SER A 158 14.83 4.45 -26.92
N ASP A 159 15.25 3.34 -26.31
CA ASP A 159 15.51 2.08 -27.03
C ASP A 159 14.24 1.50 -27.64
N ARG A 160 13.10 1.62 -26.96
CA ARG A 160 11.80 1.06 -27.38
C ARG A 160 10.86 2.08 -28.01
N ASP A 161 11.35 3.29 -28.27
CA ASP A 161 10.58 4.38 -28.87
C ASP A 161 9.19 4.57 -28.26
N PHE A 162 9.08 4.60 -26.92
CA PHE A 162 7.79 4.84 -26.26
C PHE A 162 7.33 6.29 -26.44
N GLY A 163 6.07 6.46 -26.80
CA GLY A 163 5.46 7.76 -27.10
C GLY A 163 4.92 8.51 -25.89
N ALA A 164 4.82 7.85 -24.73
CA ALA A 164 4.51 8.48 -23.45
C ALA A 164 4.94 7.59 -22.29
N VAL A 165 5.18 8.20 -21.13
CA VAL A 165 5.38 7.53 -19.85
C VAL A 165 4.32 7.98 -18.87
N VAL A 166 3.53 7.04 -18.36
CA VAL A 166 2.62 7.24 -17.23
C VAL A 166 3.27 6.63 -15.98
N THR A 167 3.16 7.26 -14.81
CA THR A 167 3.61 6.70 -13.52
C THR A 167 2.55 6.93 -12.45
N ASP A 168 2.61 6.14 -11.37
CA ASP A 168 1.79 6.38 -10.18
C ASP A 168 2.41 7.42 -9.22
N PHE A 169 1.66 7.79 -8.18
CA PHE A 169 2.00 8.83 -7.22
C PHE A 169 2.53 8.28 -5.91
N SER A 170 3.63 8.87 -5.43
CA SER A 170 4.09 8.73 -4.05
C SER A 170 4.64 10.07 -3.55
N PRO A 171 4.31 10.47 -2.30
CA PRO A 171 4.81 11.70 -1.72
C PRO A 171 6.22 11.57 -1.11
N LEU A 172 6.81 10.37 -1.11
CA LEU A 172 8.11 10.14 -0.50
C LEU A 172 9.22 10.87 -1.27
N ARG A 173 10.16 11.45 -0.53
CA ARG A 173 11.30 12.24 -1.04
C ARG A 173 12.07 11.48 -2.12
N GLU A 174 12.35 10.19 -1.89
CA GLU A 174 13.10 9.34 -2.79
C GLU A 174 12.35 9.13 -4.12
N HIS A 175 11.02 8.92 -4.06
CA HIS A 175 10.19 8.74 -5.25
C HIS A 175 10.02 10.03 -6.04
N LEU A 176 9.85 11.17 -5.35
CA LEU A 176 9.82 12.48 -5.98
C LEU A 176 11.16 12.82 -6.64
N GLN A 177 12.29 12.43 -6.04
CA GLN A 177 13.60 12.60 -6.64
C GLN A 177 13.76 11.72 -7.90
N LEU A 178 13.38 10.45 -7.85
CA LEU A 178 13.39 9.57 -9.02
C LEU A 178 12.55 10.14 -10.17
N LEU A 179 11.36 10.69 -9.87
CA LEU A 179 10.50 11.32 -10.87
C LEU A 179 11.20 12.52 -11.53
N LYS A 180 11.86 13.38 -10.75
CA LYS A 180 12.66 14.51 -11.27
C LYS A 180 13.84 14.06 -12.11
N ASP A 181 14.53 12.99 -11.69
CA ASP A 181 15.69 12.46 -12.42
C ASP A 181 15.28 11.89 -13.78
N VAL A 182 14.16 11.16 -13.83
CA VAL A 182 13.55 10.69 -15.08
C VAL A 182 13.15 11.87 -15.95
N GLN A 183 12.38 12.83 -15.42
CA GLN A 183 11.93 14.02 -16.15
C GLN A 183 13.10 14.78 -16.80
N LYS A 184 14.22 14.93 -16.08
CA LYS A 184 15.41 15.64 -16.56
C LYS A 184 16.08 14.95 -17.75
N LYS A 185 16.09 13.62 -17.76
CA LYS A 185 16.84 12.79 -18.73
C LYS A 185 15.97 12.26 -19.87
N LEU A 186 14.64 12.27 -19.73
CA LEU A 186 13.72 11.87 -20.78
C LEU A 186 13.81 12.83 -21.98
N LYS A 187 13.59 12.32 -23.19
CA LYS A 187 13.48 13.16 -24.39
C LYS A 187 12.33 14.17 -24.21
N LYS A 188 12.53 15.42 -24.64
CA LYS A 188 11.61 16.54 -24.37
C LYS A 188 10.25 16.42 -25.06
N ASP A 189 10.17 15.62 -26.10
CA ASP A 189 8.97 15.31 -26.89
C ASP A 189 8.17 14.12 -26.35
N VAL A 190 8.68 13.39 -25.34
CA VAL A 190 7.97 12.30 -24.68
C VAL A 190 7.28 12.82 -23.41
N PRO A 191 5.95 12.79 -23.32
CA PRO A 191 5.23 13.24 -22.14
C PRO A 191 5.45 12.29 -20.96
N LEU A 192 5.72 12.87 -19.79
CA LEU A 192 5.75 12.20 -18.50
C LEU A 192 4.53 12.63 -17.68
N MET A 193 3.66 11.67 -17.42
CA MET A 193 2.36 11.82 -16.78
C MET A 193 2.38 11.13 -15.42
N GLN A 194 1.84 11.77 -14.38
CA GLN A 194 1.68 11.15 -13.07
C GLN A 194 0.22 11.09 -12.67
N VAL A 195 -0.22 9.91 -12.22
CA VAL A 195 -1.58 9.65 -11.78
C VAL A 195 -1.60 9.26 -10.30
N ASP A 196 -2.48 9.87 -9.51
CA ASP A 196 -2.76 9.39 -8.16
C ASP A 196 -3.69 8.17 -8.21
N ALA A 197 -3.07 6.99 -8.14
CA ALA A 197 -3.72 5.69 -8.10
C ALA A 197 -3.80 5.09 -6.68
N HIS A 198 -3.27 5.79 -5.68
CA HIS A 198 -3.19 5.30 -4.31
C HIS A 198 -4.28 5.89 -3.41
N ASN A 199 -4.62 7.16 -3.63
CA ASN A 199 -5.61 7.89 -2.85
C ASN A 199 -6.99 7.85 -3.52
N VAL A 200 -8.04 7.85 -2.70
CA VAL A 200 -9.41 8.02 -3.21
C VAL A 200 -9.49 9.40 -3.85
N VAL A 201 -9.17 10.44 -3.09
CA VAL A 201 -9.07 11.81 -3.59
C VAL A 201 -7.58 12.11 -3.87
N PRO A 202 -7.20 12.53 -5.09
CA PRO A 202 -5.81 12.83 -5.40
C PRO A 202 -5.18 13.79 -4.39
N CYS A 203 -3.94 13.55 -3.98
CA CYS A 203 -3.30 14.27 -2.88
C CYS A 203 -3.33 15.81 -3.06
N TRP A 204 -3.10 16.28 -4.30
CA TRP A 204 -3.16 17.71 -4.65
C TRP A 204 -4.58 18.27 -4.77
N GLU A 205 -5.59 17.41 -4.94
CA GLU A 205 -7.00 17.80 -4.91
C GLU A 205 -7.54 17.83 -3.47
N ALA A 206 -7.09 16.92 -2.61
CA ALA A 206 -7.58 16.79 -1.24
C ALA A 206 -7.37 18.09 -0.42
N SER A 207 -6.21 18.73 -0.56
CA SER A 207 -5.93 20.06 -0.01
C SER A 207 -4.76 20.70 -0.76
N PRO A 208 -4.77 22.03 -1.00
CA PRO A 208 -3.64 22.72 -1.65
C PRO A 208 -2.45 22.98 -0.70
N LYS A 209 -2.51 22.51 0.54
CA LYS A 209 -1.50 22.77 1.58
C LYS A 209 -1.43 21.64 2.61
N LEU A 210 -0.39 21.71 3.44
CA LEU A 210 -0.25 20.90 4.65
C LEU A 210 -1.41 21.14 5.62
N GLU A 211 -2.10 20.05 6.01
CA GLU A 211 -3.19 20.07 6.97
C GLU A 211 -2.73 19.73 8.39
N TYR A 212 -3.27 20.47 9.36
CA TYR A 212 -2.87 20.35 10.77
C TYR A 212 -3.31 19.04 11.43
N ALA A 213 -4.51 18.57 11.11
CA ALA A 213 -5.09 17.41 11.76
C ALA A 213 -6.17 16.77 10.90
N ALA A 214 -6.58 15.56 11.28
CA ALA A 214 -7.74 14.88 10.68
C ALA A 214 -8.98 15.78 10.64
N ARG A 215 -9.22 16.59 11.70
CA ARG A 215 -10.35 17.53 11.75
C ARG A 215 -10.36 18.54 10.60
N THR A 216 -9.20 19.02 10.14
CA THR A 216 -9.11 20.08 9.13
C THR A 216 -9.18 19.52 7.71
N ILE A 217 -8.63 18.34 7.46
CA ILE A 217 -8.68 17.69 6.15
C ILE A 217 -9.98 16.91 5.90
N ARG A 218 -10.63 16.37 6.96
CA ARG A 218 -11.82 15.53 6.83
C ARG A 218 -12.90 16.17 5.98
N GLY A 219 -13.29 17.41 6.29
CA GLY A 219 -14.33 18.11 5.53
C GLY A 219 -13.99 18.27 4.05
N LYS A 220 -12.70 18.44 3.72
CA LYS A 220 -12.22 18.61 2.33
C LYS A 220 -12.22 17.31 1.54
N ILE A 221 -11.81 16.22 2.18
CA ILE A 221 -11.88 14.87 1.58
C ILE A 221 -13.35 14.48 1.42
N THR A 222 -14.14 14.58 2.49
CA THR A 222 -15.55 14.14 2.50
C THR A 222 -16.38 14.87 1.45
N SER A 223 -16.19 16.18 1.24
CA SER A 223 -16.91 16.92 0.21
C SER A 223 -16.56 16.50 -1.22
N ARG A 224 -15.38 15.87 -1.42
CA ARG A 224 -14.90 15.37 -2.71
C ARG A 224 -15.20 13.89 -2.94
N LEU A 225 -15.55 13.12 -1.90
CA LEU A 225 -15.86 11.69 -2.06
C LEU A 225 -16.96 11.40 -3.10
N PRO A 226 -18.05 12.18 -3.25
CA PRO A 226 -19.02 11.94 -4.31
C PRO A 226 -18.43 11.99 -5.73
N GLU A 227 -17.39 12.80 -5.95
CA GLU A 227 -16.70 12.91 -7.23
C GLU A 227 -15.69 11.78 -7.46
N PHE A 228 -15.00 11.34 -6.40
CA PHE A 228 -13.81 10.48 -6.55
C PHE A 228 -14.00 9.04 -6.07
N LEU A 229 -14.91 8.77 -5.13
CA LEU A 229 -15.19 7.42 -4.63
C LEU A 229 -16.19 6.71 -5.55
N THR A 230 -15.78 6.54 -6.80
CA THR A 230 -16.52 5.85 -7.87
C THR A 230 -16.06 4.40 -7.97
N ASP A 231 -16.80 3.57 -8.73
CA ASP A 231 -16.24 2.30 -9.20
C ASP A 231 -15.08 2.50 -10.18
N PHE A 232 -14.49 1.38 -10.58
CA PHE A 232 -13.39 1.30 -11.54
C PHE A 232 -13.88 0.54 -12.77
N PRO A 233 -13.56 1.01 -13.99
CA PRO A 233 -13.63 0.14 -15.15
C PRO A 233 -12.58 -0.97 -15.04
N ALA A 234 -12.80 -2.10 -15.70
CA ALA A 234 -11.80 -3.16 -15.79
C ALA A 234 -10.61 -2.71 -16.64
N VAL A 235 -9.40 -3.18 -16.31
CA VAL A 235 -8.31 -3.25 -17.28
C VAL A 235 -8.58 -4.48 -18.15
N GLU A 236 -8.81 -4.24 -19.44
CA GLU A 236 -9.23 -5.27 -20.39
C GLU A 236 -8.05 -5.81 -21.21
N LYS A 237 -8.32 -6.82 -22.04
CA LYS A 237 -7.32 -7.32 -22.97
C LYS A 237 -6.97 -6.23 -23.99
N HIS A 238 -5.71 -5.83 -24.03
CA HIS A 238 -5.25 -4.74 -24.88
C HIS A 238 -5.31 -5.13 -26.37
N PRO A 239 -5.95 -4.33 -27.23
CA PRO A 239 -6.19 -4.70 -28.63
C PRO A 239 -4.95 -4.64 -29.51
N HIS A 240 -3.90 -3.91 -29.11
CA HIS A 240 -2.68 -3.71 -29.91
C HIS A 240 -1.53 -4.56 -29.37
N THR A 241 -1.05 -5.51 -30.17
CA THR A 241 0.02 -6.42 -29.75
C THR A 241 1.38 -5.79 -29.99
N ALA A 242 2.26 -5.84 -28.98
CA ALA A 242 3.62 -5.34 -29.09
C ALA A 242 4.46 -6.17 -30.08
N VAL A 243 5.17 -5.49 -30.98
CA VAL A 243 6.16 -6.13 -31.88
C VAL A 243 7.35 -6.65 -31.05
N ARG A 244 7.82 -5.84 -30.10
CA ARG A 244 8.95 -6.17 -29.21
C ARG A 244 8.45 -6.63 -27.85
N THR A 245 8.43 -7.93 -27.64
CA THR A 245 7.96 -8.53 -26.38
C THR A 245 8.90 -8.28 -25.21
N ALA A 246 8.38 -8.43 -23.99
CA ALA A 246 9.18 -8.45 -22.78
C ALA A 246 9.97 -9.75 -22.67
N LYS A 247 11.17 -9.67 -22.08
CA LYS A 247 11.93 -10.87 -21.71
C LYS A 247 11.22 -11.57 -20.55
N PRO A 248 11.20 -12.92 -20.50
CA PRO A 248 10.75 -13.64 -19.32
C PRO A 248 11.54 -13.20 -18.09
N VAL A 249 10.85 -13.09 -16.96
CA VAL A 249 11.46 -12.77 -15.67
C VAL A 249 11.73 -14.07 -14.94
N ASP A 250 12.99 -14.28 -14.54
CA ASP A 250 13.36 -15.30 -13.56
C ASP A 250 13.19 -14.69 -12.16
N TRP A 251 12.11 -15.08 -11.48
CA TRP A 251 11.71 -14.52 -10.19
C TRP A 251 12.60 -15.02 -9.04
N ASP A 252 13.05 -16.27 -9.12
CA ASP A 252 13.93 -16.86 -8.12
C ASP A 252 15.32 -16.21 -8.19
N GLU A 253 15.84 -16.04 -9.41
CA GLU A 253 17.10 -15.32 -9.64
C GLU A 253 16.99 -13.84 -9.25
N ALA A 254 15.85 -13.19 -9.55
CA ALA A 254 15.61 -11.81 -9.14
C ALA A 254 15.68 -11.66 -7.61
N LEU A 255 15.03 -12.54 -6.85
CA LEU A 255 15.06 -12.51 -5.37
C LEU A 255 16.42 -12.92 -4.80
N ALA A 256 17.08 -13.92 -5.40
CA ALA A 256 18.40 -14.39 -4.96
C ALA A 256 19.47 -13.30 -5.14
N SER A 257 19.36 -12.49 -6.19
CA SER A 257 20.32 -11.42 -6.50
C SER A 257 20.26 -10.19 -5.58
N LEU A 258 19.23 -10.07 -4.74
CA LEU A 258 19.05 -8.90 -3.88
C LEU A 258 19.99 -8.91 -2.67
N ASP A 259 20.67 -7.78 -2.45
CA ASP A 259 21.41 -7.47 -1.24
C ASP A 259 20.46 -6.97 -0.15
N VAL A 260 19.82 -7.90 0.55
CA VAL A 260 18.84 -7.66 1.62
C VAL A 260 19.21 -8.41 2.88
N ASP A 261 18.79 -7.89 4.04
CA ASP A 261 18.87 -8.62 5.30
C ASP A 261 17.93 -9.83 5.28
N ARG A 262 18.52 -11.03 5.31
CA ARG A 262 17.80 -12.31 5.28
C ARG A 262 17.49 -12.86 6.68
N SER A 263 17.94 -12.19 7.75
CA SER A 263 17.60 -12.59 9.13
C SER A 263 16.13 -12.33 9.47
N VAL A 264 15.48 -11.40 8.76
CA VAL A 264 14.05 -11.11 8.88
C VAL A 264 13.28 -11.85 7.79
N GLU A 265 12.72 -12.99 8.17
CA GLU A 265 12.03 -13.92 7.28
C GLU A 265 10.67 -13.42 6.75
N GLU A 266 10.16 -14.12 5.75
CA GLU A 266 8.85 -13.90 5.14
C GLU A 266 7.71 -14.01 6.17
N PRO A 267 6.63 -13.21 6.01
CA PRO A 267 5.51 -13.28 6.93
C PRO A 267 4.66 -14.54 6.66
N GLN A 268 4.44 -15.36 7.68
CA GLN A 268 3.63 -16.58 7.55
C GLN A 268 2.13 -16.31 7.42
N TRP A 269 1.65 -15.20 7.97
CA TRP A 269 0.22 -14.86 8.01
C TRP A 269 -0.26 -14.03 6.81
N ALA A 270 0.65 -13.43 6.04
CA ALA A 270 0.33 -12.50 4.96
C ALA A 270 0.88 -13.02 3.63
N LYS A 271 0.02 -13.65 2.83
CA LYS A 271 0.37 -14.02 1.45
C LYS A 271 0.36 -12.77 0.55
N PRO A 272 1.40 -12.48 -0.24
CA PRO A 272 1.43 -11.35 -1.17
C PRO A 272 0.47 -11.50 -2.35
N GLY A 273 0.28 -10.42 -3.11
CA GLY A 273 -0.55 -10.39 -4.32
C GLY A 273 -1.98 -9.89 -4.11
N THR A 274 -2.63 -9.49 -5.21
CA THR A 274 -3.98 -8.89 -5.22
C THR A 274 -5.03 -9.91 -4.77
N ALA A 275 -4.93 -11.16 -5.22
CA ALA A 275 -5.86 -12.22 -4.83
C ALA A 275 -5.89 -12.44 -3.30
N ALA A 276 -4.71 -12.46 -2.66
CA ALA A 276 -4.61 -12.62 -1.21
C ALA A 276 -5.11 -11.38 -0.45
N GLY A 277 -4.87 -10.17 -0.97
CA GLY A 277 -5.40 -8.94 -0.38
C GLY A 277 -6.93 -8.89 -0.43
N MET A 278 -7.53 -9.32 -1.54
CA MET A 278 -8.98 -9.45 -1.69
C MET A 278 -9.55 -10.50 -0.72
N ALA A 279 -8.89 -11.64 -0.54
CA ALA A 279 -9.30 -12.64 0.45
C ALA A 279 -9.23 -12.12 1.89
N MET A 280 -8.20 -11.33 2.24
CA MET A 280 -8.11 -10.70 3.56
C MET A 280 -9.22 -9.65 3.77
N LEU A 281 -9.57 -8.89 2.72
CA LEU A 281 -10.69 -7.95 2.75
C LEU A 281 -12.03 -8.66 2.96
N GLU A 282 -12.27 -9.74 2.22
CA GLU A 282 -13.45 -10.59 2.38
C GLU A 282 -13.57 -11.08 3.83
N SER A 283 -12.48 -11.66 4.36
CA SER A 283 -12.40 -12.10 5.76
C SER A 283 -12.67 -10.97 6.77
N PHE A 284 -12.17 -9.76 6.50
CA PHE A 284 -12.45 -8.60 7.34
C PHE A 284 -13.94 -8.25 7.34
N ILE A 285 -14.55 -8.14 6.17
CA ILE A 285 -15.98 -7.82 6.01
C ILE A 285 -16.85 -8.85 6.73
N ASP A 286 -16.55 -10.15 6.53
CA ASP A 286 -17.42 -11.24 6.99
C ASP A 286 -17.35 -11.53 8.49
N VAL A 287 -16.22 -11.21 9.12
CA VAL A 287 -15.92 -11.65 10.48
C VAL A 287 -15.65 -10.49 11.43
N ARG A 288 -14.85 -9.51 11.01
CA ARG A 288 -14.20 -8.54 11.92
C ARG A 288 -14.76 -7.13 11.83
N LEU A 289 -15.36 -6.73 10.71
CA LEU A 289 -15.88 -5.37 10.50
C LEU A 289 -16.85 -4.95 11.61
N LYS A 290 -17.76 -5.84 12.02
CA LYS A 290 -18.71 -5.56 13.13
C LYS A 290 -18.03 -5.23 14.46
N LEU A 291 -16.80 -5.71 14.68
CA LEU A 291 -16.02 -5.48 15.90
C LEU A 291 -15.15 -4.23 15.83
N PHE A 292 -14.94 -3.66 14.63
CA PHE A 292 -13.93 -2.64 14.40
C PHE A 292 -14.14 -1.40 15.28
N ASN A 293 -15.36 -0.85 15.33
CA ASN A 293 -15.63 0.38 16.09
C ASN A 293 -15.26 0.23 17.58
N THR A 294 -15.67 -0.88 18.20
CA THR A 294 -15.54 -1.09 19.65
C THR A 294 -14.20 -1.68 20.07
N HIS A 295 -13.53 -2.45 19.20
CA HIS A 295 -12.35 -3.22 19.57
C HIS A 295 -11.06 -2.88 18.82
N ARG A 296 -11.04 -1.93 17.86
CA ARG A 296 -9.82 -1.57 17.12
C ARG A 296 -8.65 -1.09 18.00
N ASN A 297 -8.93 -0.63 19.22
CA ASN A 297 -7.92 -0.14 20.17
C ASN A 297 -7.51 -1.22 21.19
N ASP A 298 -8.07 -2.43 21.12
CA ASP A 298 -7.68 -3.55 21.97
C ASP A 298 -6.76 -4.49 21.20
N PRO A 299 -5.45 -4.53 21.52
CA PRO A 299 -4.49 -5.39 20.83
C PRO A 299 -4.74 -6.88 21.07
N ASN A 300 -5.57 -7.26 22.05
CA ASN A 300 -5.96 -8.65 22.29
C ASN A 300 -7.18 -9.07 21.46
N SER A 301 -7.80 -8.15 20.73
CA SER A 301 -8.96 -8.41 19.90
C SER A 301 -8.57 -8.48 18.42
N ALA A 302 -9.00 -9.53 17.74
CA ALA A 302 -8.86 -9.67 16.30
C ALA A 302 -9.90 -8.80 15.56
N ALA A 303 -9.85 -7.48 15.75
CA ALA A 303 -10.82 -6.53 15.21
C ALA A 303 -10.32 -5.77 13.96
N LEU A 304 -9.01 -5.72 13.74
CA LEU A 304 -8.39 -4.97 12.64
C LEU A 304 -8.57 -5.67 11.29
N SER A 305 -8.47 -4.89 10.21
CA SER A 305 -8.56 -5.41 8.84
C SER A 305 -7.37 -6.26 8.43
N GLN A 306 -6.20 -5.97 9.00
CA GLN A 306 -4.90 -6.50 8.62
C GLN A 306 -4.46 -6.15 7.19
N LEU A 307 -5.10 -5.18 6.53
CA LEU A 307 -4.88 -4.87 5.12
C LEU A 307 -3.64 -4.02 4.82
N SER A 308 -2.95 -3.50 5.84
CA SER A 308 -1.83 -2.57 5.63
C SER A 308 -0.69 -3.12 4.78
N PRO A 309 -0.28 -4.41 4.81
CA PRO A 309 0.76 -4.89 3.91
C PRO A 309 0.35 -4.79 2.43
N TRP A 310 -0.87 -5.21 2.09
CA TRP A 310 -1.38 -5.16 0.72
C TRP A 310 -1.61 -3.74 0.22
N ILE A 311 -2.07 -2.83 1.09
CA ILE A 311 -2.24 -1.41 0.73
C ILE A 311 -0.87 -0.75 0.56
N ARG A 312 0.10 -0.99 1.45
CA ARG A 312 1.46 -0.41 1.38
C ARG A 312 2.15 -0.69 0.05
N PHE A 313 2.11 -1.94 -0.42
CA PHE A 313 2.69 -2.34 -1.71
C PHE A 313 1.75 -2.09 -2.89
N GLY A 314 0.53 -1.60 -2.65
CA GLY A 314 -0.44 -1.33 -3.70
C GLY A 314 -1.00 -2.59 -4.37
N HIS A 315 -0.89 -3.76 -3.75
CA HIS A 315 -1.57 -4.98 -4.21
C HIS A 315 -3.10 -4.86 -4.09
N LEU A 316 -3.59 -4.00 -3.19
CA LEU A 316 -5.00 -3.74 -2.99
C LEU A 316 -5.29 -2.24 -2.95
N SER A 317 -6.25 -1.81 -3.78
CA SER A 317 -6.71 -0.41 -3.81
C SER A 317 -7.48 -0.05 -2.53
N ALA A 318 -7.04 1.02 -1.84
CA ALA A 318 -7.78 1.55 -0.70
C ALA A 318 -9.18 2.07 -1.10
N GLN A 319 -9.34 2.57 -2.32
CA GLN A 319 -10.65 2.95 -2.87
C GLN A 319 -11.55 1.72 -3.04
N ARG A 320 -11.02 0.61 -3.56
CA ARG A 320 -11.78 -0.66 -3.64
C ARG A 320 -12.22 -1.10 -2.25
N VAL A 321 -11.31 -1.10 -1.27
CA VAL A 321 -11.62 -1.44 0.13
C VAL A 321 -12.77 -0.55 0.66
N ALA A 322 -12.68 0.76 0.47
CA ALA A 322 -13.70 1.70 0.91
C ALA A 322 -15.08 1.44 0.27
N LEU A 323 -15.13 1.14 -1.03
CA LEU A 323 -16.37 0.77 -1.73
C LEU A 323 -17.00 -0.50 -1.14
N GLN A 324 -16.21 -1.56 -0.95
CA GLN A 324 -16.74 -2.84 -0.48
C GLN A 324 -17.22 -2.76 0.97
N VAL A 325 -16.47 -2.09 1.84
CA VAL A 325 -16.89 -1.90 3.24
C VAL A 325 -18.19 -1.08 3.32
N ARG A 326 -18.35 -0.05 2.48
CA ARG A 326 -19.62 0.71 2.41
C ARG A 326 -20.79 -0.13 1.89
N ARG A 327 -20.55 -1.00 0.90
CA ARG A 327 -21.59 -1.86 0.29
C ARG A 327 -22.07 -2.96 1.24
N CYS A 328 -21.12 -3.61 1.92
CA CYS A 328 -21.37 -4.83 2.68
C CYS A 328 -21.59 -4.56 4.18
N GLY A 329 -21.13 -3.42 4.70
CA GLY A 329 -21.23 -3.05 6.11
C GLY A 329 -22.55 -2.41 6.54
N LYS A 330 -23.67 -2.64 5.82
CA LYS A 330 -24.98 -2.03 6.12
C LYS A 330 -25.47 -2.31 7.54
N ASN A 331 -25.10 -3.46 8.11
CA ASN A 331 -25.45 -3.87 9.47
C ASN A 331 -24.39 -3.48 10.52
N ALA A 332 -23.36 -2.73 10.12
CA ALA A 332 -22.24 -2.33 10.97
C ALA A 332 -21.84 -0.87 10.69
N THR A 333 -22.84 0.03 10.59
CA THR A 333 -22.67 1.41 10.11
C THR A 333 -21.65 2.23 10.91
N GLU A 334 -21.62 2.09 12.23
CA GLU A 334 -20.61 2.76 13.07
C GLU A 334 -19.20 2.25 12.78
N SER A 335 -19.03 0.94 12.62
CA SER A 335 -17.76 0.35 12.22
C SER A 335 -17.33 0.75 10.81
N VAL A 336 -18.28 0.88 9.87
CA VAL A 336 -18.00 1.42 8.54
C VAL A 336 -17.51 2.85 8.64
N ALA A 337 -18.20 3.72 9.37
CA ALA A 337 -17.80 5.11 9.53
C ALA A 337 -16.40 5.24 10.19
N SER A 338 -16.16 4.49 11.26
CA SER A 338 -14.87 4.46 11.95
C SER A 338 -13.75 3.92 11.04
N PHE A 339 -14.03 2.88 10.25
CA PHE A 339 -13.04 2.31 9.35
C PHE A 339 -12.71 3.24 8.17
N ILE A 340 -13.71 3.92 7.59
CA ILE A 340 -13.51 4.91 6.51
C ILE A 340 -12.71 6.11 7.01
N GLU A 341 -12.90 6.55 8.26
CA GLU A 341 -12.06 7.58 8.87
C GLU A 341 -10.59 7.17 8.89
N GLU A 342 -10.26 5.94 9.30
CA GLU A 342 -8.86 5.47 9.34
C GLU A 342 -8.31 5.24 7.91
N LEU A 343 -9.06 4.55 7.05
CA LEU A 343 -8.60 4.14 5.72
C LEU A 343 -8.48 5.30 4.73
N VAL A 344 -9.38 6.28 4.81
CA VAL A 344 -9.45 7.38 3.84
C VAL A 344 -8.90 8.65 4.48
N VAL A 345 -9.52 9.15 5.56
CA VAL A 345 -9.14 10.46 6.12
C VAL A 345 -7.74 10.43 6.72
N ARG A 346 -7.44 9.46 7.59
CA ARG A 346 -6.13 9.40 8.25
C ARG A 346 -5.01 8.99 7.32
N ARG A 347 -5.24 8.00 6.45
CA ARG A 347 -4.25 7.58 5.45
C ARG A 347 -3.95 8.68 4.41
N GLU A 348 -4.96 9.38 3.90
CA GLU A 348 -4.71 10.45 2.92
C GLU A 348 -4.14 11.71 3.59
N LEU A 349 -4.38 11.90 4.90
CA LEU A 349 -3.65 12.89 5.70
C LEU A 349 -2.15 12.57 5.78
N THR A 350 -1.74 11.31 5.87
CA THR A 350 -0.30 10.97 5.87
C THR A 350 0.35 11.26 4.53
N ASP A 351 -0.36 11.04 3.42
CA ASP A 351 0.11 11.44 2.08
C ASP A 351 0.20 12.96 1.95
N ASN A 352 -0.80 13.71 2.43
CA ASN A 352 -0.76 15.18 2.53
C ASN A 352 0.44 15.66 3.35
N PHE A 353 0.69 15.03 4.50
CA PHE A 353 1.82 15.38 5.37
C PHE A 353 3.15 15.21 4.65
N CYS A 354 3.41 14.03 4.06
CA CYS A 354 4.66 13.78 3.36
C CYS A 354 4.81 14.65 2.10
N PHE A 355 3.71 14.94 1.41
CA PHE A 355 3.74 15.73 0.17
C PHE A 355 4.06 17.21 0.40
N TYR A 356 3.51 17.80 1.47
CA TYR A 356 3.67 19.23 1.76
C TYR A 356 4.74 19.55 2.82
N ASN A 357 5.38 18.53 3.41
CA ASN A 357 6.42 18.72 4.42
C ASN A 357 7.71 18.00 4.04
N GLU A 358 8.69 18.72 3.50
CA GLU A 358 9.98 18.15 3.11
C GLU A 358 10.77 17.50 4.26
N ASN A 359 10.40 17.80 5.52
CA ASN A 359 11.03 17.32 6.74
C ASN A 359 10.16 16.28 7.48
N TYR A 360 9.29 15.55 6.76
CA TYR A 360 8.32 14.61 7.33
C TYR A 360 8.92 13.51 8.23
N ASP A 361 10.22 13.23 8.11
CA ASP A 361 10.98 12.22 8.84
C ASP A 361 11.88 12.82 9.94
N SER A 362 11.65 14.07 10.35
CA SER A 362 12.45 14.74 11.39
C SER A 362 11.60 15.61 12.32
N VAL A 363 12.16 15.94 13.50
CA VAL A 363 11.53 16.88 14.46
C VAL A 363 11.27 18.26 13.82
N LYS A 364 12.06 18.66 12.80
CA LYS A 364 11.84 19.92 12.08
C LYS A 364 10.52 19.94 11.31
N GLY A 365 9.98 18.77 10.96
CA GLY A 365 8.68 18.63 10.33
C GLY A 365 7.50 18.73 11.31
N ALA A 366 7.72 18.72 12.62
CA ALA A 366 6.66 18.90 13.60
C ALA A 366 6.18 20.36 13.65
N TYR A 367 5.00 20.62 14.20
CA TYR A 367 4.52 21.98 14.43
C TYR A 367 5.40 22.73 15.46
N GLU A 368 5.49 24.05 15.32
CA GLU A 368 6.37 24.91 16.14
C GLU A 368 6.17 24.71 17.65
N TRP A 369 4.91 24.58 18.09
CA TRP A 369 4.61 24.33 19.51
C TRP A 369 5.22 23.01 20.02
N ALA A 370 5.23 21.97 19.18
CA ALA A 370 5.79 20.66 19.51
C ALA A 370 7.33 20.72 19.52
N GLN A 371 7.93 21.43 18.56
CA GLN A 371 9.38 21.68 18.54
C GLN A 371 9.82 22.47 19.78
N LYS A 372 9.06 23.50 20.16
CA LYS A 372 9.34 24.33 21.34
C LYS A 372 9.27 23.52 22.63
N THR A 373 8.18 22.77 22.86
CA THR A 373 8.07 21.97 24.09
C THR A 373 9.16 20.88 24.17
N LEU A 374 9.49 20.21 23.06
CA LEU A 374 10.60 19.24 23.04
C LEU A 374 11.95 19.90 23.37
N LYS A 375 12.17 21.14 22.92
CA LYS A 375 13.38 21.91 23.22
C LYS A 375 13.43 22.37 24.67
N ASP A 376 12.32 22.85 25.23
CA ASP A 376 12.22 23.29 26.62
C ASP A 376 12.54 22.13 27.57
N HIS A 377 12.08 20.92 27.25
CA HIS A 377 12.33 19.69 28.01
C HIS A 377 13.58 18.91 27.56
N ALA A 378 14.45 19.50 26.74
CA ALA A 378 15.61 18.79 26.20
C ALA A 378 16.64 18.41 27.28
N LYS A 379 16.73 19.18 28.37
CA LYS A 379 17.69 18.95 29.47
C LYS A 379 17.15 18.12 30.62
N ASP A 380 15.88 17.72 30.57
CA ASP A 380 15.27 16.90 31.61
C ASP A 380 16.00 15.56 31.70
N LYS A 381 16.33 15.13 32.93
CA LYS A 381 16.94 13.83 33.15
C LYS A 381 15.91 12.75 32.77
N ARG A 382 16.22 11.92 31.78
CA ARG A 382 15.39 10.77 31.41
C ARG A 382 15.53 9.71 32.51
N GLU A 383 14.41 9.12 32.92
CA GLU A 383 14.38 8.03 33.91
C GLU A 383 15.11 6.79 33.37
N TYR A 384 14.92 6.50 32.07
CA TYR A 384 15.59 5.40 31.37
C TYR A 384 16.19 5.89 30.06
N LEU A 385 17.39 5.38 29.74
CA LEU A 385 18.06 5.59 28.46
C LEU A 385 18.41 4.22 27.88
N TYR A 386 17.91 3.97 26.67
CA TYR A 386 18.18 2.73 25.94
C TYR A 386 18.99 3.05 24.70
N THR A 387 19.90 2.14 24.37
CA THR A 387 20.51 2.06 23.04
C THR A 387 19.48 1.58 22.01
N ARG A 388 19.77 1.78 20.73
CA ARG A 388 18.91 1.29 19.65
C ARG A 388 18.78 -0.24 19.71
N GLU A 389 19.88 -0.92 19.99
CA GLU A 389 19.96 -2.37 20.07
C GLU A 389 19.11 -2.93 21.22
N GLN A 390 19.11 -2.26 22.39
CA GLN A 390 18.23 -2.62 23.50
C GLN A 390 16.75 -2.46 23.14
N LEU A 391 16.39 -1.38 22.43
CA LEU A 391 15.03 -1.20 21.93
C LEU A 391 14.68 -2.29 20.92
N GLU A 392 15.52 -2.53 19.91
CA GLU A 392 15.28 -3.53 18.87
C GLU A 392 15.11 -4.95 19.43
N GLN A 393 15.88 -5.30 20.47
CA GLN A 393 15.84 -6.59 21.15
C GLN A 393 14.80 -6.66 22.28
N ALA A 394 13.94 -5.64 22.43
CA ALA A 394 12.89 -5.58 23.44
C ALA A 394 13.43 -5.77 24.88
N GLN A 395 14.53 -5.07 25.18
CA GLN A 395 15.24 -5.10 26.46
C GLN A 395 15.00 -3.81 27.26
N THR A 396 13.72 -3.47 27.47
CA THR A 396 13.32 -2.36 28.34
C THR A 396 12.78 -2.86 29.68
N HIS A 397 12.70 -1.96 30.66
CA HIS A 397 12.02 -2.22 31.93
C HIS A 397 10.51 -2.46 31.74
N ASP A 398 9.91 -1.93 30.67
CA ASP A 398 8.47 -1.97 30.41
C ASP A 398 8.11 -3.23 29.61
N LYS A 399 7.42 -4.16 30.28
CA LYS A 399 6.99 -5.43 29.67
C LYS A 399 5.95 -5.22 28.56
N LEU A 400 5.12 -4.19 28.63
CA LEU A 400 4.14 -3.89 27.58
C LEU A 400 4.84 -3.36 26.33
N TRP A 401 5.84 -2.48 26.50
CA TRP A 401 6.67 -2.01 25.39
C TRP A 401 7.42 -3.17 24.73
N ASN A 402 8.04 -4.04 25.53
CA ASN A 402 8.73 -5.22 25.02
C ASN A 402 7.78 -6.15 24.25
N ALA A 403 6.55 -6.35 24.74
CA ALA A 403 5.56 -7.17 24.05
C ALA A 403 5.13 -6.59 22.69
N ALA A 404 5.01 -5.26 22.60
CA ALA A 404 4.72 -4.59 21.33
C ALA A 404 5.87 -4.73 20.30
N GLN A 405 7.12 -4.64 20.77
CA GLN A 405 8.30 -4.84 19.92
C GLN A 405 8.49 -6.30 19.50
N PHE A 406 8.16 -7.27 20.36
CA PHE A 406 8.32 -8.70 20.03
C PHE A 406 7.26 -9.24 19.07
N PHE A 407 6.10 -8.57 18.93
CA PHE A 407 4.84 -9.20 18.55
C PHE A 407 4.96 -10.29 17.47
N ASP A 408 5.01 -11.52 17.98
CA ASP A 408 4.87 -12.79 17.27
C ASP A 408 3.36 -13.07 17.22
N PRO A 409 2.72 -13.21 16.04
CA PRO A 409 1.32 -13.64 15.99
C PRO A 409 1.19 -14.96 16.77
N PRO A 410 0.11 -15.17 17.53
CA PRO A 410 0.02 -16.34 18.38
C PRO A 410 0.00 -17.61 17.52
N ASN A 411 1.11 -18.33 17.47
CA ASN A 411 1.19 -19.70 17.00
C ASN A 411 2.14 -20.51 17.87
N ASP A 412 1.80 -21.79 17.96
CA ASP A 412 2.21 -22.74 18.98
C ASP A 412 3.72 -22.91 19.16
N GLU A 413 4.07 -23.22 20.41
CA GLU A 413 5.35 -23.71 20.93
C GLU A 413 6.35 -24.20 19.86
N HIS A 414 7.12 -23.29 19.27
CA HIS A 414 8.53 -23.48 18.96
C HIS A 414 9.19 -22.14 18.68
N GLN A 415 10.38 -21.98 19.23
CA GLN A 415 11.20 -20.77 19.18
C GLN A 415 11.44 -20.33 17.72
N CYS A 416 10.79 -19.24 17.31
CA CYS A 416 11.21 -18.47 16.14
C CYS A 416 11.40 -17.01 16.55
N ARG A 417 12.58 -16.47 16.22
CA ARG A 417 12.89 -15.04 16.39
C ARG A 417 12.17 -14.26 15.29
N VAL A 418 10.87 -14.04 15.45
CA VAL A 418 10.09 -13.22 14.52
C VAL A 418 10.22 -11.77 14.96
N GLY A 419 11.05 -10.99 14.24
CA GLY A 419 11.07 -9.54 14.40
C GLY A 419 9.70 -8.94 14.05
N PRO A 420 9.32 -7.80 14.64
CA PRO A 420 7.97 -7.24 14.55
C PRO A 420 7.57 -6.96 13.09
N PRO A 421 6.27 -6.96 12.75
CA PRO A 421 5.81 -6.28 11.56
C PRO A 421 6.20 -4.81 11.72
N ALA A 422 7.12 -4.33 10.88
CA ALA A 422 7.46 -2.91 10.83
C ALA A 422 6.21 -2.15 10.35
N VAL A 423 5.41 -1.67 11.31
CA VAL A 423 4.40 -0.64 11.09
C VAL A 423 5.12 0.68 11.29
N PHE A 424 5.70 1.20 10.21
CA PHE A 424 5.98 2.62 10.01
C PHE A 424 5.73 2.96 8.54
#